data_AF-A0A9D6HFC8-F1
#
_entry.id   AF-A0A9D6HFC8-F1
#
_cell.length_a   1.000
_cell.length_b   1.000
_cell.length_c   1.000
_cell.angle_alpha   90.00
_cell.angle_beta   90.00
_cell.angle_gamma   90.00
#
_symmetry.space_group_name_H-M   'P 1'
#
loop_
_entity.id
_entity.type
_entity.pdbx_description
1 polymer ?
#
loop_
_entity_poly.entity_id
_entity_poly.type
_entity_poly.pdbx_seq_one_letter_code
_entity_poly.pdbx_strand_id
1 'polypeptide(L)'
;GDFRRRCNLGMVELEPLARAEDIELVRALIRRHVAATGSTYAERILKEWPARQPRFVKIMPRDYKRVLLAEAKARAEGREPTFLELVGPVG
;
A
#
# COMPACT_ATOMS: atom_id res chain seq x y z
N GLY A 1 -8.08 16.66 -0.48
CA GLY A 1 -9.15 16.01 0.29
C GLY A 1 -8.74 15.94 1.76
N ASP A 2 -9.65 15.58 2.64
CA ASP A 2 -9.48 15.53 4.10
C ASP A 2 -9.04 14.15 4.64
N PHE A 3 -8.81 13.16 3.76
CA PHE A 3 -8.46 11.77 4.11
C PHE A 3 -7.37 11.67 5.19
N ARG A 4 -6.29 12.45 5.07
CA ARG A 4 -5.18 12.48 6.04
C ARG A 4 -5.64 12.78 7.47
N ARG A 5 -6.65 13.63 7.66
CA ARG A 5 -7.19 13.98 8.99
C ARG A 5 -8.01 12.86 9.61
N ARG A 6 -8.42 11.86 8.81
CA ARG A 6 -9.21 10.70 9.22
C ARG A 6 -8.36 9.46 9.47
N CYS A 7 -7.04 9.56 9.42
CA CYS A 7 -6.11 8.45 9.63
C CYS A 7 -5.40 8.53 10.99
N ASN A 8 -5.18 7.38 11.64
CA ASN A 8 -4.30 7.27 12.80
C ASN A 8 -2.82 7.31 12.38
N LEU A 9 -2.27 8.52 12.22
CA LEU A 9 -0.88 8.75 11.75
C LEU A 9 0.20 8.30 12.76
N GLY A 10 -0.19 7.96 13.99
CA GLY A 10 0.69 7.30 14.95
C GLY A 10 1.08 5.89 14.51
N MET A 11 0.16 5.18 13.86
CA MET A 11 0.34 3.77 13.47
C MET A 11 0.59 3.56 11.97
N VAL A 12 0.21 4.52 11.13
CA VAL A 12 0.31 4.37 9.66
C VAL A 12 1.05 5.52 9.00
N GLU A 13 1.69 5.20 7.89
CA GLU A 13 2.24 6.15 6.92
C GLU A 13 1.31 6.20 5.70
N LEU A 14 1.18 7.40 5.13
CA LEU A 14 0.40 7.64 3.92
C LEU A 14 1.38 7.91 2.78
N GLU A 15 1.35 7.06 1.78
CA GLU A 15 2.26 7.09 0.63
C GLU A 15 1.45 7.28 -0.67
N PRO A 16 2.02 7.92 -1.71
CA PRO A 16 1.41 7.94 -3.02
C PRO A 16 1.41 6.55 -3.66
N LEU A 17 0.39 6.24 -4.48
CA LEU A 17 0.38 5.05 -5.32
C LEU A 17 1.32 5.24 -6.53
N ALA A 18 2.62 4.99 -6.31
CA ALA A 18 3.68 5.30 -7.28
C ALA A 18 4.42 4.07 -7.83
N ARG A 19 4.51 2.97 -7.07
CA ARG A 19 5.20 1.75 -7.55
C ARG A 19 4.38 1.09 -8.64
N ALA A 20 5.02 0.70 -9.75
CA ALA A 20 4.36 0.06 -10.89
C ALA A 20 3.58 -1.20 -10.48
N GLU A 21 4.17 -2.04 -9.63
CA GLU A 21 3.54 -3.25 -9.08
C GLU A 21 2.26 -2.92 -8.30
N ASP A 22 2.30 -1.92 -7.42
CA ASP A 22 1.14 -1.49 -6.63
C ASP A 22 0.05 -0.91 -7.54
N ILE A 23 0.44 -0.11 -8.54
CA ILE A 23 -0.50 0.49 -9.51
C ILE A 23 -1.24 -0.62 -10.26
N GLU A 24 -0.51 -1.60 -10.81
CA GLU A 24 -1.13 -2.70 -11.56
C GLU A 24 -1.99 -3.59 -10.67
N LEU A 25 -1.57 -3.86 -9.42
CA LEU A 25 -2.39 -4.57 -8.44
C LEU A 25 -3.72 -3.85 -8.19
N VAL A 26 -3.69 -2.54 -7.90
CA VAL A 26 -4.91 -1.76 -7.64
C VAL A 26 -5.81 -1.74 -8.89
N ARG A 27 -5.26 -1.55 -10.10
CA ARG A 27 -6.03 -1.60 -11.33
C ARG A 27 -6.68 -2.96 -11.56
N ALA A 28 -5.95 -4.05 -11.32
CA ALA A 28 -6.47 -5.41 -11.44
C ALA A 28 -7.61 -5.67 -10.45
N LEU A 29 -7.47 -5.24 -9.21
CA LEU A 29 -8.53 -5.35 -8.20
C LEU A 29 -9.79 -4.57 -8.59
N ILE A 30 -9.63 -3.35 -9.13
CA ILE A 30 -10.77 -2.55 -9.61
C ILE A 30 -11.43 -3.23 -10.83
N ARG A 31 -10.66 -3.79 -11.77
CA ARG A 31 -11.21 -4.56 -12.91
C ARG A 31 -12.01 -5.77 -12.42
N ARG A 32 -11.48 -6.51 -11.45
CA ARG A 32 -12.18 -7.65 -10.83
C ARG A 32 -13.47 -7.20 -10.15
N HIS A 33 -13.45 -6.07 -9.45
CA HIS A 33 -14.64 -5.50 -8.82
C HIS A 33 -15.71 -5.14 -9.86
N VAL A 34 -15.34 -4.51 -10.99
CA VAL A 34 -16.25 -4.26 -12.12
C VAL A 34 -16.87 -5.57 -12.61
N ALA A 35 -16.04 -6.58 -12.92
CA ALA A 35 -16.54 -7.87 -13.42
C ALA A 35 -17.50 -8.56 -12.44
N ALA A 36 -17.24 -8.44 -11.14
CA ALA A 36 -18.05 -9.08 -10.10
C ALA A 36 -19.35 -8.33 -9.77
N THR A 37 -19.44 -7.02 -10.06
CA THR A 37 -20.53 -6.17 -9.54
C THR A 37 -21.26 -5.33 -10.59
N GLY A 38 -20.69 -5.18 -11.79
CA GLY A 38 -21.20 -4.23 -12.79
C GLY A 38 -21.05 -2.76 -12.39
N SER A 39 -20.13 -2.42 -11.47
CA SER A 39 -19.98 -1.06 -10.95
C SER A 39 -19.54 -0.06 -12.03
N THR A 40 -20.50 0.73 -12.52
CA THR A 40 -20.29 1.81 -13.51
C THR A 40 -19.33 2.89 -13.00
N TYR A 41 -19.30 3.12 -11.69
CA TYR A 41 -18.35 4.05 -11.07
C TYR A 41 -16.91 3.52 -11.14
N ALA A 42 -16.69 2.24 -10.84
CA ALA A 42 -15.39 1.61 -10.93
C ALA A 42 -14.91 1.53 -12.39
N GLU A 43 -15.81 1.28 -13.35
CA GLU A 43 -15.50 1.39 -14.78
C GLU A 43 -15.01 2.79 -15.15
N ARG A 44 -15.68 3.85 -14.66
CA ARG A 44 -15.24 5.23 -14.91
C ARG A 44 -13.87 5.50 -14.29
N ILE A 45 -13.58 4.96 -13.11
CA ILE A 45 -12.24 5.06 -12.52
C ILE A 45 -11.18 4.47 -13.45
N LEU A 46 -11.43 3.30 -14.05
CA LEU A 46 -10.50 2.65 -14.98
C LEU A 46 -10.36 3.43 -16.29
N LYS A 47 -11.46 3.99 -16.83
CA LYS A 47 -11.44 4.81 -18.05
C LYS A 47 -10.64 6.10 -17.86
N GLU A 48 -10.74 6.73 -16.70
CA GLU A 48 -10.05 7.99 -16.37
C GLU A 48 -8.78 7.77 -15.53
N TRP A 49 -8.16 6.59 -15.64
CA TRP A 49 -7.10 6.16 -14.71
C TRP A 49 -5.98 7.18 -14.48
N PRO A 50 -5.39 7.83 -15.50
CA PRO A 50 -4.31 8.80 -15.30
C PRO A 50 -4.69 9.98 -14.37
N ALA A 51 -5.96 10.41 -14.39
CA ALA A 51 -6.47 11.46 -13.51
C ALA A 51 -6.89 10.94 -12.13
N ARG A 52 -7.21 9.64 -12.02
CA ARG A 52 -7.71 9.02 -10.79
C ARG A 52 -6.59 8.45 -9.92
N GLN A 53 -5.55 7.86 -10.52
CA GLN A 53 -4.42 7.24 -9.81
C GLN A 53 -3.79 8.17 -8.76
N PRO A 54 -3.49 9.47 -9.04
CA PRO A 54 -2.83 10.34 -8.05
C PRO A 54 -3.68 10.63 -6.81
N ARG A 55 -4.99 10.30 -6.86
CA ARG A 55 -5.92 10.49 -5.74
C ARG A 55 -5.99 9.27 -4.81
N PHE A 56 -5.39 8.14 -5.21
CA PHE A 56 -5.26 6.97 -4.33
C PHE A 56 -4.12 7.20 -3.33
N VAL A 57 -4.36 6.79 -2.10
CA VAL A 57 -3.38 6.85 -1.01
C VAL A 57 -3.11 5.42 -0.56
N LYS A 58 -1.84 5.02 -0.62
CA LYS A 58 -1.36 3.78 -0.03
C LYS A 58 -1.20 3.99 1.47
N ILE A 59 -1.83 3.15 2.27
CA ILE A 59 -1.67 3.13 3.73
C ILE A 59 -0.69 2.02 4.06
N MET A 60 0.41 2.35 4.74
CA MET A 60 1.37 1.38 5.25
C MET A 60 1.42 1.46 6.77
N PRO A 61 0.98 0.43 7.50
CA PRO A 61 1.24 0.33 8.93
C PRO A 61 2.75 0.34 9.19
N ARG A 62 3.19 1.13 10.17
CA ARG A 62 4.62 1.34 10.46
C ARG A 62 5.32 0.05 10.86
N ASP A 63 4.70 -0.73 11.75
CA ASP A 63 5.27 -2.00 12.21
C ASP A 63 5.32 -3.04 11.09
N TYR A 64 4.30 -3.08 10.24
CA TYR A 64 4.32 -3.96 9.07
C TYR A 64 5.42 -3.56 8.08
N LYS A 65 5.58 -2.26 7.82
CA LYS A 65 6.67 -1.75 6.98
C LYS A 65 8.04 -2.10 7.56
N ARG A 66 8.21 -2.05 8.89
CA ARG A 66 9.45 -2.47 9.57
C ARG A 66 9.77 -3.93 9.29
N VAL A 67 8.80 -4.82 9.47
CA VAL A 67 8.95 -6.26 9.18
C VAL A 67 9.37 -6.48 7.73
N LEU A 68 8.67 -5.86 6.77
CA LEU A 68 9.01 -6.01 5.34
C LEU A 68 10.43 -5.54 5.01
N LEU A 69 10.88 -4.43 5.62
CA LEU A 69 12.23 -3.91 5.42
C LEU A 69 13.29 -4.82 6.07
N ALA A 70 13.04 -5.30 7.28
CA ALA A 70 13.91 -6.24 7.98
C ALA A 70 14.09 -7.54 7.19
N GLU A 71 12.99 -8.12 6.71
CA GLU A 71 13.04 -9.32 5.88
C GLU A 71 13.78 -9.08 4.55
N ALA A 72 13.51 -7.95 3.87
CA ALA A 72 14.16 -7.63 2.61
C ALA A 72 15.68 -7.48 2.77
N LYS A 73 16.11 -6.81 3.84
CA LYS A 73 17.53 -6.66 4.20
C LYS A 73 18.16 -8.01 4.50
N ALA A 74 17.54 -8.82 5.36
CA ALA A 74 18.06 -10.12 5.73
C ALA A 74 18.19 -11.07 4.52
N ARG A 75 17.17 -11.10 3.64
CA ARG A 75 17.22 -11.84 2.37
C ARG A 75 18.35 -11.39 1.46
N ALA A 76 18.59 -10.08 1.33
CA ALA A 76 19.70 -9.55 0.54
C ALA A 76 21.07 -9.93 1.12
N GLU A 77 21.14 -10.14 2.44
CA GLU A 77 22.33 -10.59 3.17
C GLU A 77 22.43 -12.12 3.30
N GLY A 78 21.46 -12.89 2.76
CA GLY A 78 21.46 -14.36 2.82
C GLY A 78 21.24 -14.94 4.22
N ARG A 79 20.60 -14.18 5.12
CA ARG A 79 20.32 -14.57 6.51
C ARG A 79 18.85 -14.37 6.88
N GLU A 80 18.48 -14.79 8.09
CA GLU A 80 17.18 -14.48 8.68
C GLU A 80 17.21 -13.12 9.43
N PRO A 81 16.08 -12.39 9.47
CA PRO A 81 15.97 -11.17 10.24
C PRO A 81 15.96 -11.48 11.74
N THR A 82 16.64 -10.67 12.53
CA THR A 82 16.65 -10.82 13.99
C THR A 82 15.33 -10.36 14.60
N PHE A 83 15.02 -10.85 15.80
CA PHE A 83 13.83 -10.39 16.54
C PHE A 83 13.81 -8.87 16.70
N LEU A 84 14.94 -8.26 17.06
CA LEU A 84 15.05 -6.80 17.24
C LEU A 84 14.78 -6.02 15.95
N GLU A 85 15.20 -6.54 14.79
CA GLU A 85 14.90 -5.93 13.49
C GLU A 85 13.40 -6.01 13.14
N LEU A 86 12.71 -7.07 13.57
CA LEU A 86 11.27 -7.26 13.32
C LEU A 86 10.41 -6.39 14.25
N VAL A 87 10.71 -6.38 15.55
CA VAL A 87 9.86 -5.69 16.55
C VAL A 87 10.30 -4.25 16.82
N GLY A 88 11.53 -3.87 16.47
CA GLY A 88 12.12 -2.58 16.84
C GLY A 88 12.64 -2.58 18.29
N PRO A 89 13.35 -1.51 18.71
CA PRO A 89 13.82 -1.39 20.09
C PRO A 89 12.62 -1.39 21.05
N VAL A 90 12.67 -2.26 22.05
CA VAL A 90 11.76 -2.20 23.19
C VAL A 90 12.17 -0.95 23.97
N GLY A 91 11.28 0.05 24.00
CA GLY A 91 11.48 1.26 24.81
C GLY A 91 11.49 0.94 26.30
#